data_AF-A0A9E3XTN0-F1
#
_entry.id   AF-A0A9E3XTN0-F1
#
_cell.length_a   1.000
_cell.length_b   1.000
_cell.length_c   1.000
_cell.angle_alpha   90.00
_cell.angle_beta   90.00
_cell.angle_gamma   90.00
#
_symmetry.space_group_name_H-M   'P 1'
#
loop_
_entity.id
_entity.type
_entity.pdbx_description
1 polymer ?
#
loop_
_entity_poly.entity_id
_entity_poly.type
_entity_poly.pdbx_seq_one_letter_code
_entity_poly.pdbx_strand_id
1 'polypeptide(L)'
;SCFGRFSGGYHLTTMDLTERAWQVVRQARDEARRLGDEHIGTDHLLLAMLRDADGAAAYVLGDYGVDYAGVYARLAGEHVA
;
A
#
# COMPACT_ATOMS: atom_id res chain seq x y z
N SER A 1 2.44 -14.23 -29.32
CA SER A 1 1.32 -13.53 -28.66
C SER A 1 1.87 -12.29 -28.00
N CYS A 2 1.28 -11.15 -28.35
CA CYS A 2 1.79 -9.80 -28.18
C CYS A 2 1.82 -9.39 -26.71
N PHE A 3 2.99 -9.04 -26.16
CA PHE A 3 3.06 -8.26 -24.92
C PHE A 3 3.14 -6.78 -25.31
N GLY A 4 2.06 -6.06 -25.00
CA GLY A 4 1.82 -4.69 -25.44
C GLY A 4 2.88 -3.72 -24.96
N ARG A 5 3.27 -2.86 -25.89
CA ARG A 5 4.03 -1.62 -25.73
C ARG A 5 3.42 -0.78 -24.59
N PHE A 6 4.04 -0.79 -23.41
CA PHE A 6 3.70 0.14 -22.33
C PHE A 6 4.40 1.48 -22.61
N SER A 7 3.63 2.47 -23.09
CA SER A 7 4.03 3.87 -23.14
C SER A 7 4.09 4.41 -21.70
N GLY A 8 5.21 4.19 -21.02
CA GLY A 8 5.45 4.64 -19.65
C GLY A 8 5.82 6.12 -19.63
N GLY A 9 4.85 6.97 -19.26
CA GLY A 9 5.11 8.30 -18.72
C GLY A 9 4.68 8.35 -17.26
N TYR A 10 5.60 8.05 -16.33
CA TYR A 10 5.48 8.44 -14.93
C TYR A 10 6.71 9.28 -14.55
N HIS A 11 6.65 10.56 -14.89
CA HIS A 11 7.69 11.52 -14.54
C HIS A 11 7.65 11.81 -13.03
N LEU A 12 8.36 11.02 -12.24
CA LEU A 12 9.00 11.45 -10.99
C LEU A 12 10.45 10.96 -11.06
N THR A 13 11.35 11.90 -11.30
CA THR A 13 12.59 11.79 -12.08
C THR A 13 13.71 10.90 -11.51
N THR A 14 13.47 9.98 -10.56
CA THR A 14 14.58 9.21 -9.94
C THR A 14 14.30 7.75 -9.52
N MET A 15 13.08 7.19 -9.60
CA MET A 15 12.84 5.78 -9.24
C MET A 15 11.76 5.11 -10.10
N ASP A 16 12.18 4.17 -10.95
CA ASP A 16 11.27 3.33 -11.71
C ASP A 16 10.69 2.23 -10.82
N LEU A 17 9.53 2.52 -10.22
CA LEU A 17 8.70 1.51 -9.55
C LEU A 17 7.87 0.75 -10.58
N THR A 18 7.60 -0.53 -10.31
CA THR A 18 6.64 -1.30 -11.10
C THR A 18 5.25 -0.66 -11.03
N GLU A 19 4.42 -0.89 -12.05
CA GLU A 19 3.05 -0.37 -12.05
C GLU A 19 2.26 -0.82 -10.81
N ARG A 20 2.48 -2.06 -10.36
CA ARG A 20 1.92 -2.60 -9.12
C ARG A 20 2.40 -1.84 -7.88
N ALA A 21 3.70 -1.57 -7.78
CA ALA A 21 4.23 -0.78 -6.67
C ALA A 21 3.64 0.64 -6.64
N TRP A 22 3.45 1.26 -7.82
CA TRP A 22 2.72 2.53 -7.92
C TRP A 22 1.27 2.44 -7.45
N GLN A 23 0.57 1.34 -7.73
CA GLN A 23 -0.79 1.11 -7.23
C GLN A 23 -0.81 1.03 -5.69
N VAL A 24 0.13 0.31 -5.09
CA VAL A 24 0.26 0.23 -3.62
C VAL A 24 0.51 1.61 -3.01
N VAL A 25 1.39 2.42 -3.58
CA VAL A 25 1.65 3.81 -3.10
C VAL A 25 0.38 4.67 -3.18
N ARG A 26 -0.42 4.51 -4.25
CA ARG A 26 -1.71 5.22 -4.38
C ARG A 26 -2.71 4.78 -3.30
N GLN A 27 -2.79 3.48 -3.04
CA GLN A 27 -3.63 2.93 -1.98
C GLN A 27 -3.18 3.41 -0.59
N ALA A 28 -1.87 3.52 -0.35
CA ALA A 28 -1.34 4.04 0.91
C ALA A 28 -1.78 5.48 1.18
N ARG A 29 -1.85 6.31 0.13
CA ARG A 29 -2.42 7.67 0.26
C ARG A 29 -3.90 7.65 0.65
N ASP A 30 -4.66 6.68 0.16
CA ASP A 30 -6.07 6.55 0.51
C ASP A 30 -6.24 6.06 1.96
N GLU A 31 -5.36 5.19 2.46
CA GLU A 31 -5.35 4.78 3.87
C GLU A 31 -4.96 5.94 4.81
N ALA A 32 -3.97 6.76 4.45
CA ALA A 32 -3.62 7.96 5.20
C ALA A 32 -4.83 8.89 5.39
N ARG A 33 -5.57 9.15 4.30
CA ARG A 33 -6.79 9.96 4.33
C ARG A 33 -7.90 9.38 5.20
N ARG A 34 -7.99 8.04 5.30
CA ARG A 34 -8.98 7.36 6.15
C ARG A 34 -8.65 7.47 7.63
N LEU A 35 -7.36 7.46 7.96
CA LEU A 35 -6.87 7.62 9.34
C LEU A 35 -6.77 9.10 9.75
N GLY A 36 -6.93 10.03 8.80
CA GLY A 36 -6.92 11.47 9.05
C GLY A 36 -5.53 12.10 8.93
N ASP A 37 -4.56 11.36 8.38
CA ASP A 37 -3.17 11.80 8.28
C ASP A 37 -2.91 12.62 7.01
N GLU A 38 -2.18 13.71 7.20
CA GLU A 38 -1.76 14.61 6.12
C GLU A 38 -0.58 14.05 5.30
N HIS A 39 0.18 13.10 5.85
CA HIS A 39 1.38 12.54 5.25
C HIS A 39 1.32 11.01 5.16
N ILE A 40 1.97 10.44 4.13
CA ILE A 40 2.04 8.98 3.99
C ILE A 40 3.12 8.42 4.95
N GLY A 41 2.70 7.90 6.10
CA GLY A 41 3.54 7.12 7.00
C GLY A 41 3.77 5.67 6.55
N THR A 42 4.63 4.97 7.27
CA THR A 42 4.90 3.53 7.05
C THR A 42 3.67 2.66 7.33
N ASP A 43 2.79 3.12 8.22
CA ASP A 43 1.57 2.41 8.61
C ASP A 43 0.57 2.33 7.45
N HIS A 44 0.41 3.40 6.68
CA HIS A 44 -0.48 3.42 5.53
C HIS A 44 0.08 2.60 4.36
N LEU A 45 1.40 2.59 4.18
CA LEU A 45 2.06 1.70 3.23
C LEU A 45 1.86 0.23 3.62
N LEU A 46 1.99 -0.11 4.90
CA LEU A 46 1.72 -1.44 5.40
C LEU A 46 0.26 -1.86 5.16
N LEU A 47 -0.70 -0.98 5.50
CA LEU A 47 -2.12 -1.23 5.24
C LEU A 47 -2.41 -1.42 3.75
N ALA A 48 -1.79 -0.63 2.87
CA ALA A 48 -1.93 -0.78 1.43
C ALA A 48 -1.35 -2.11 0.92
N MET A 49 -0.18 -2.53 1.44
CA MET A 49 0.43 -3.81 1.10
C MET A 49 -0.42 -5.01 1.55
N LEU A 50 -1.05 -4.92 2.73
CA LEU A 50 -1.95 -5.95 3.24
C LEU A 50 -3.28 -5.99 2.48
N ARG A 51 -3.68 -4.86 1.88
CA ARG A 51 -4.91 -4.75 1.08
C ARG A 51 -4.74 -5.31 -0.34
N ASP A 52 -3.52 -5.32 -0.86
CA ASP A 52 -3.16 -6.07 -2.08
C ASP A 52 -3.04 -7.57 -1.77
N ALA A 53 -4.18 -8.27 -1.75
CA ALA A 53 -4.28 -9.68 -1.37
C ALA A 53 -3.45 -10.64 -2.24
N ASP A 54 -3.20 -10.28 -3.50
CA ASP A 54 -2.35 -11.05 -4.42
C ASP A 54 -0.85 -10.71 -4.25
N GLY A 55 -0.52 -9.85 -3.29
CA GLY A 55 0.82 -9.32 -3.06
C GLY A 55 1.66 -10.27 -2.21
N ALA A 56 2.96 -10.34 -2.50
CA ALA A 56 3.90 -11.13 -1.70
C ALA A 56 3.90 -10.71 -0.22
N ALA A 57 3.70 -9.41 0.05
CA ALA A 57 3.62 -8.89 1.41
C ALA A 57 2.40 -9.44 2.17
N ALA A 58 1.20 -9.43 1.56
CA ALA A 58 0.00 -9.99 2.16
C ALA A 58 0.15 -11.48 2.45
N TYR A 59 0.75 -12.24 1.52
CA TYR A 59 1.01 -13.67 1.71
C TYR A 59 1.98 -13.93 2.88
N VAL A 60 3.15 -13.27 2.87
CA VAL A 60 4.17 -13.48 3.90
C VAL A 60 3.69 -13.03 5.27
N LEU A 61 3.10 -11.83 5.38
CA LEU A 61 2.59 -11.31 6.65
C LEU A 61 1.40 -12.12 7.17
N GLY A 62 0.55 -12.62 6.28
CA GLY A 62 -0.55 -13.51 6.62
C GLY A 62 -0.08 -14.83 7.25
N ASP A 63 1.06 -15.38 6.82
CA ASP A 63 1.67 -16.58 7.42
C ASP A 63 2.11 -16.35 8.88
N TYR A 64 2.46 -15.12 9.22
CA TYR A 64 2.74 -14.69 10.60
C TYR A 64 1.47 -14.24 11.37
N GLY A 65 0.29 -14.42 10.80
CA GLY A 65 -0.98 -14.04 11.41
C GLY A 65 -1.26 -12.53 11.43
N VAL A 66 -0.56 -11.76 10.59
CA VAL A 66 -0.79 -10.31 10.44
C VAL A 66 -1.80 -10.09 9.32
N ASP A 67 -2.95 -9.54 9.67
CA ASP A 67 -4.03 -9.22 8.74
C ASP A 67 -4.32 -7.71 8.69
N TYR A 68 -4.98 -7.28 7.62
CA TYR A 68 -5.38 -5.88 7.46
C TYR A 68 -6.26 -5.42 8.63
N ALA A 69 -7.22 -6.25 9.05
CA ALA A 69 -8.19 -5.86 10.07
C ALA A 69 -7.54 -5.64 11.43
N GLY A 70 -6.64 -6.51 11.87
CA GLY A 70 -5.92 -6.37 13.12
C GLY A 70 -5.00 -5.15 13.15
N VAL A 71 -4.26 -4.92 12.06
CA VAL A 71 -3.38 -3.74 11.94
C VAL A 71 -4.20 -2.46 11.90
N TYR A 72 -5.29 -2.43 11.13
CA TYR A 72 -6.17 -1.27 11.05
C TYR A 72 -6.80 -0.94 12.41
N ALA A 73 -7.30 -1.94 13.13
CA ALA A 73 -7.90 -1.74 14.46
C ALA A 73 -6.88 -1.17 15.46
N ARG A 74 -5.62 -1.64 15.40
CA ARG A 74 -4.55 -1.12 16.24
C ARG A 74 -4.25 0.35 15.95
N LEU A 75 -4.10 0.71 14.68
CA LEU A 75 -3.77 2.08 14.26
C LEU A 75 -4.95 3.06 14.47
N ALA A 76 -6.16 2.63 14.16
CA ALA A 76 -7.36 3.43 14.40
C ALA A 76 -7.58 3.71 15.90
N GLY A 77 -7.15 2.81 16.78
CA GLY A 77 -7.17 3.03 18.22
C GLY A 77 -6.13 4.05 18.72
N GLU A 78 -5.01 4.21 18.00
CA GLU A 78 -3.93 5.15 18.35
C GLU A 78 -4.26 6.60 17.93
N HIS A 79 -5.09 6.80 16.89
CA HIS A 79 -5.45 8.14 16.37
C HIS A 79 -6.67 8.80 17.05
N VAL A 80 -7.35 8.13 17.98
CA VAL A 80 -8.54 8.64 18.71
C VAL A 80 -8.18 9.08 20.14
N ALA A 81 -6.93 9.52 20.37
CA ALA A 81 -6.44 10.06 21.64
C ALA A 81 -6.07 11.54 21.54
#